data_AF-A0A8I2KNH8-F1
#
_entry.id   AF-A0A8I2KNH8-F1
#
_cell.length_a   1.000
_cell.length_b   1.000
_cell.length_c   1.000
_cell.angle_alpha   90.00
_cell.angle_beta   90.00
_cell.angle_gamma   90.00
#
_symmetry.space_group_name_H-M   'P 1'
#
loop_
_entity.id
_entity.type
_entity.pdbx_description
1 polymer ?
#
loop_
_entity_poly.entity_id
_entity_poly.type
_entity_poly.pdbx_seq_one_letter_code
_entity_poly.pdbx_strand_id
1 'polypeptide(L)'
;LRDMPLSISAGVGFIALSGVAVLNGLVMLAFIRDLWHEKGDLYVAIIEGAIIRLRPILMTALVASLGFIPMALNTGIGAEVQRPLATVVIGGIISSTILTLFVLPILYQWAHGAESSKQQSDEI
;
A
#
# COMPACT_ATOMS: atom_id res chain seq x y z
N LEU A 1 5.32 1.37 -26.35
CA LEU A 1 4.77 0.52 -25.27
C LEU A 1 5.60 -0.77 -25.28
N ARG A 2 6.15 -1.23 -24.14
CA ARG A 2 7.05 -2.41 -24.11
C ARG A 2 6.27 -3.63 -24.63
N ASP A 3 6.68 -4.19 -25.76
CA ASP A 3 6.26 -5.50 -26.30
C ASP A 3 6.70 -6.63 -25.35
N MET A 4 6.05 -6.71 -24.19
CA MET A 4 6.20 -7.81 -23.25
C MET A 4 4.85 -8.50 -23.15
N PRO A 5 4.65 -9.67 -23.78
CA PRO A 5 3.45 -10.46 -23.54
C PRO A 5 3.31 -10.69 -22.02
N LEU A 6 2.07 -10.76 -21.51
CA LEU A 6 1.82 -11.08 -20.11
C LEU A 6 2.45 -12.45 -19.80
N SER A 7 3.69 -12.42 -19.32
CA SER A 7 4.47 -13.60 -18.99
C SER A 7 3.95 -14.18 -17.68
N ILE A 8 4.01 -15.51 -17.54
CA ILE A 8 3.65 -16.21 -16.30
C ILE A 8 4.40 -15.61 -15.10
N SER A 9 5.65 -15.16 -15.30
CA SER A 9 6.45 -14.52 -14.26
C SER A 9 5.94 -13.14 -13.81
N ALA A 10 5.34 -12.37 -14.72
CA ALA A 10 4.67 -11.12 -14.39
C ALA A 10 3.41 -11.39 -13.55
N GLY A 11 2.67 -12.46 -13.87
CA GLY A 11 1.51 -12.91 -13.09
C GLY A 11 1.87 -13.29 -11.65
N VAL A 12 2.93 -14.05 -11.45
CA VAL A 12 3.44 -14.39 -10.10
C VAL A 12 3.83 -13.14 -9.32
N GLY A 13 4.50 -12.19 -9.97
CA GLY A 13 4.84 -10.89 -9.37
C GLY A 13 3.60 -10.11 -8.91
N PHE A 14 2.53 -10.13 -9.69
CA PHE A 14 1.28 -9.45 -9.35
C PHE A 14 0.57 -10.07 -8.14
N ILE A 15 0.56 -11.40 -8.05
CA ILE A 15 -0.01 -12.13 -6.91
C ILE A 15 0.76 -11.80 -5.63
N ALA A 16 2.10 -11.87 -5.69
CA ALA A 16 2.96 -11.54 -4.56
C ALA A 16 2.72 -10.10 -4.07
N LEU A 17 2.64 -9.14 -5.00
CA LEU A 17 2.36 -7.74 -4.68
C LEU A 17 0.98 -7.52 -4.09
N SER A 18 -0.03 -8.23 -4.58
CA SER A 18 -1.38 -8.13 -4.03
C SER A 18 -1.39 -8.53 -2.56
N GLY A 19 -0.67 -9.61 -2.19
CA GLY A 19 -0.48 -10.00 -0.79
C GLY A 19 0.20 -8.93 0.05
N VAL A 20 1.28 -8.32 -0.46
CA VAL A 20 1.99 -7.23 0.23
C VAL A 20 1.10 -5.99 0.41
N ALA A 21 0.34 -5.62 -0.62
CA ALA A 21 -0.58 -4.49 -0.58
C ALA A 21 -1.71 -4.70 0.44
N VAL A 22 -2.32 -5.88 0.42
CA VAL A 22 -3.38 -6.25 1.39
C VAL A 22 -2.84 -6.23 2.82
N LEU A 23 -1.64 -6.78 3.05
CA LEU A 23 -1.03 -6.76 4.38
C LEU A 23 -0.75 -5.32 4.86
N ASN A 24 -0.13 -4.50 4.02
CA ASN A 24 0.16 -3.11 4.36
C ASN A 24 -1.12 -2.32 4.65
N GLY A 25 -2.17 -2.53 3.83
CA GLY A 25 -3.47 -1.91 4.03
C GLY A 25 -4.19 -2.38 5.28
N LEU A 26 -4.20 -3.68 5.56
CA LEU A 26 -4.81 -4.25 6.75
C LEU A 26 -4.15 -3.69 8.03
N VAL A 27 -2.82 -3.64 8.06
CA VAL A 27 -2.09 -3.10 9.21
C VAL A 27 -2.37 -1.60 9.36
N MET A 28 -2.46 -0.83 8.27
CA MET A 28 -2.86 0.58 8.34
C MET A 28 -4.25 0.74 8.98
N LEU A 29 -5.24 0.00 8.50
CA LEU A 29 -6.62 0.06 9.02
C LEU A 29 -6.70 -0.36 10.49
N ALA A 30 -6.00 -1.43 10.87
CA ALA A 30 -5.95 -1.88 12.25
C ALA A 30 -5.39 -0.77 13.16
N PHE A 31 -4.28 -0.12 12.76
CA PHE A 31 -3.72 1.00 13.51
C PHE A 31 -4.69 2.18 13.62
N ILE A 32 -5.32 2.61 12.52
CA ILE A 32 -6.29 3.71 12.54
C ILE A 32 -7.47 3.37 13.47
N ARG A 33 -8.00 2.15 13.39
CA ARG A 33 -9.10 1.69 14.25
C ARG A 33 -8.69 1.68 15.72
N ASP A 34 -7.52 1.15 16.04
CA ASP A 34 -7.04 1.08 17.42
C ASP A 34 -6.81 2.49 17.99
N LEU A 35 -6.24 3.42 17.20
CA LEU A 35 -6.14 4.83 17.58
C LEU A 35 -7.50 5.50 17.73
N TRP A 36 -8.48 5.15 16.91
CA TRP A 36 -9.83 5.71 17.02
C TRP A 36 -10.50 5.27 18.32
N HIS A 37 -10.35 4.00 18.72
CA HIS A 37 -10.81 3.51 20.02
C HIS A 37 -10.12 4.20 21.19
N GLU A 38 -8.85 4.58 21.05
CA GLU A 38 -8.09 5.25 22.10
C GLU A 38 -8.43 6.75 22.20
N LYS A 39 -8.60 7.44 21.06
CA LYS A 39 -8.72 8.91 21.00
C LYS A 39 -10.16 9.41 20.87
N GLY A 40 -11.09 8.58 20.43
CA GLY A 40 -12.49 8.95 20.16
C GLY A 40 -12.71 9.79 18.89
N ASP A 41 -11.66 10.42 18.35
CA ASP A 41 -11.73 11.23 17.12
C ASP A 41 -11.13 10.47 15.92
N LEU A 42 -11.99 10.17 14.95
CA LEU A 42 -11.65 9.48 13.71
C LEU A 42 -10.63 10.26 12.87
N TYR A 43 -10.75 11.58 12.78
CA TYR A 43 -9.87 12.41 11.96
C TYR A 43 -8.45 12.43 12.55
N VAL A 44 -8.34 12.57 13.86
CA VAL A 44 -7.05 12.51 14.57
C VAL A 44 -6.41 11.13 14.41
N ALA A 45 -7.20 10.05 14.59
CA ALA A 45 -6.72 8.69 14.44
C ALA A 45 -6.20 8.39 13.02
N ILE A 46 -6.87 8.91 11.99
CA ILE A 46 -6.46 8.78 10.59
C ILE A 46 -5.11 9.47 10.35
N ILE A 47 -4.96 10.73 10.75
CA ILE A 47 -3.74 11.50 10.52
C ILE A 47 -2.56 10.86 11.25
N GLU A 48 -2.74 10.54 12.53
CA GLU A 48 -1.67 10.00 13.35
C GLU A 48 -1.29 8.58 12.93
N GLY A 49 -2.29 7.73 12.62
CA GLY A 49 -2.07 6.41 12.05
C GLY A 49 -1.27 6.48 10.73
N ALA A 50 -1.63 7.40 9.84
CA ALA A 50 -0.90 7.60 8.59
C ALA A 50 0.55 8.05 8.81
N ILE A 51 0.80 9.01 9.72
CA ILE A 51 2.14 9.51 10.04
C ILE A 51 3.02 8.42 10.65
N ILE A 52 2.49 7.64 11.60
CA ILE A 52 3.22 6.54 12.25
C ILE A 52 3.61 5.47 11.22
N ARG A 53 2.70 5.15 10.28
CA ARG A 53 2.90 4.10 9.27
C ARG A 53 3.73 4.55 8.06
N LEU A 54 3.86 5.85 7.83
CA LEU A 54 4.64 6.42 6.73
C LEU A 54 6.08 5.89 6.68
N ARG A 55 6.82 5.97 7.78
CA ARG A 55 8.23 5.55 7.81
C ARG A 55 8.40 4.05 7.55
N PRO A 56 7.68 3.14 8.25
CA PRO A 56 7.75 1.70 7.97
C PRO A 56 7.40 1.33 6.52
N ILE A 57 6.35 1.92 5.95
CA ILE A 57 5.92 1.60 4.58
C ILE A 57 6.97 2.08 3.57
N LEU A 58 7.50 3.29 3.75
CA LEU A 58 8.57 3.80 2.87
C LEU A 58 9.85 2.96 2.99
N MET A 59 10.24 2.54 4.20
CA MET A 59 11.42 1.68 4.38
C MET A 59 11.31 0.38 3.59
N THR A 60 10.18 -0.31 3.70
CA THR A 60 9.97 -1.58 2.97
C THR A 60 9.89 -1.36 1.46
N ALA A 61 9.21 -0.29 1.02
CA ALA A 61 9.11 0.06 -0.39
C ALA A 61 10.48 0.38 -1.01
N LEU A 62 11.32 1.13 -0.31
CA LEU A 62 12.66 1.50 -0.76
C LEU A 62 13.58 0.28 -0.83
N VAL A 63 13.65 -0.52 0.23
CA VAL A 63 14.50 -1.72 0.28
C VAL A 63 14.15 -2.68 -0.85
N ALA A 64 12.86 -2.96 -1.03
CA ALA A 64 12.41 -3.82 -2.11
C ALA A 64 12.73 -3.21 -3.47
N SER A 65 12.36 -1.95 -3.72
CA SER A 65 12.61 -1.30 -5.02
C SER A 65 14.08 -1.33 -5.40
N LEU A 66 14.98 -0.96 -4.48
CA LEU A 66 16.43 -0.98 -4.71
C LEU A 66 16.95 -2.40 -5.00
N GLY A 67 16.44 -3.41 -4.30
CA GLY A 67 16.81 -4.82 -4.53
C GLY A 67 16.42 -5.34 -5.91
N PHE A 68 15.35 -4.80 -6.51
CA PHE A 68 14.88 -5.21 -7.83
C PHE A 68 15.47 -4.40 -9.01
N ILE A 69 16.16 -3.27 -8.77
CA ILE A 69 16.81 -2.48 -9.83
C ILE A 69 17.78 -3.30 -10.70
N PRO A 70 18.77 -4.04 -10.15
CA PRO A 70 19.71 -4.79 -11.00
C PRO A 70 19.00 -5.88 -11.82
N MET A 71 17.97 -6.51 -11.25
CA MET A 71 17.15 -7.52 -11.90
C MET A 71 16.32 -6.95 -13.07
N ALA A 72 15.83 -5.71 -12.92
CA ALA A 72 15.09 -5.01 -13.97
C ALA A 72 15.97 -4.60 -15.15
N LEU A 73 17.26 -4.38 -14.93
CA LEU A 73 18.22 -3.94 -15.96
C LEU A 73 18.95 -5.12 -16.63
N ASN A 74 19.14 -6.25 -15.95
CA ASN A 74 19.92 -7.39 -16.42
C ASN A 74 19.49 -7.90 -17.81
N THR A 75 20.37 -7.87 -18.81
CA THR A 75 20.17 -8.38 -20.19
C THR A 75 20.60 -9.84 -20.40
N GLY A 76 21.18 -10.49 -19.38
CA GLY A 76 21.77 -11.83 -19.49
C GLY A 76 20.76 -12.98 -19.52
N ILE A 77 21.27 -14.21 -19.38
CA ILE A 77 20.47 -15.44 -19.32
C ILE A 77 19.44 -15.34 -18.18
N GLY A 78 18.18 -15.66 -18.46
CA GLY A 78 17.07 -15.55 -17.50
C GLY A 78 16.40 -14.18 -17.42
N ALA A 79 16.89 -13.17 -18.16
CA ALA A 79 16.28 -11.84 -18.22
C ALA A 79 14.82 -11.85 -18.68
N GLU A 80 14.45 -12.82 -19.52
CA GLU A 80 13.08 -13.01 -20.03
C GLU A 80 12.04 -13.29 -18.94
N VAL A 81 12.47 -13.89 -17.81
CA VAL A 81 11.60 -14.18 -16.66
C VAL A 81 11.75 -13.12 -15.58
N GLN A 82 12.98 -12.65 -15.36
CA GLN A 82 13.32 -11.78 -14.24
C GLN A 82 12.88 -10.32 -14.44
N ARG A 83 13.04 -9.78 -15.65
CA ARG A 83 12.69 -8.38 -15.93
C ARG A 83 11.20 -8.09 -15.81
N PRO A 84 10.29 -8.93 -16.35
CA PRO A 84 8.86 -8.70 -16.18
C PRO A 84 8.44 -8.74 -14.71
N LEU A 85 8.97 -9.70 -13.95
CA LEU A 85 8.70 -9.84 -12.52
C LEU A 85 9.19 -8.59 -11.76
N ALA A 86 10.46 -8.19 -11.94
CA ALA A 86 11.03 -7.02 -11.26
C ALA A 86 10.27 -5.73 -11.61
N THR A 87 9.90 -5.55 -12.88
CA THR A 87 9.13 -4.37 -13.33
C THR A 87 7.77 -4.31 -12.66
N VAL A 88 7.05 -5.43 -12.60
CA VAL A 88 5.74 -5.52 -11.94
C VAL A 88 5.88 -5.22 -10.46
N VAL A 89 6.86 -5.82 -9.78
CA VAL A 89 7.11 -5.60 -8.35
C VAL A 89 7.39 -4.14 -8.02
N ILE A 90 8.31 -3.49 -8.72
CA ILE A 90 8.64 -2.07 -8.48
C ILE A 90 7.40 -1.19 -8.71
N GLY A 91 6.70 -1.36 -9.83
CA GLY A 91 5.52 -0.57 -10.16
C GLY A 91 4.38 -0.76 -9.15
N GLY A 92 4.14 -2.00 -8.72
CA GLY A 92 3.09 -2.30 -7.76
C GLY A 92 3.43 -1.85 -6.34
N ILE A 93 4.69 -1.87 -5.92
CA ILE A 93 5.11 -1.29 -4.64
C ILE A 93 4.81 0.20 -4.62
N ILE A 94 5.28 0.95 -5.62
CA ILE A 94 5.04 2.41 -5.70
C ILE A 94 3.54 2.70 -5.67
N SER A 95 2.76 1.99 -6.49
CA SER A 95 1.31 2.16 -6.57
C SER A 95 0.62 1.81 -5.25
N SER A 96 1.00 0.69 -4.61
CA SER A 96 0.41 0.25 -3.33
C SER A 96 0.79 1.16 -2.16
N THR A 97 1.99 1.74 -2.16
CA THR A 97 2.40 2.74 -1.17
C THR A 97 1.49 3.96 -1.24
N ILE A 98 1.24 4.49 -2.44
CA ILE A 98 0.33 5.62 -2.64
C ILE A 98 -1.09 5.22 -2.21
N LEU A 99 -1.56 4.04 -2.64
CA LEU A 99 -2.88 3.54 -2.29
C LEU A 99 -3.05 3.39 -0.77
N THR A 100 -2.02 2.93 -0.06
CA THR A 100 -2.08 2.67 1.38
C THR A 100 -1.97 3.94 2.22
N LEU A 101 -1.14 4.90 1.83
CA LEU A 101 -0.90 6.12 2.62
C LEU A 101 -1.89 7.24 2.32
N PHE A 102 -2.47 7.28 1.12
CA PHE A 102 -3.39 8.34 0.73
C PHE A 102 -4.80 7.82 0.53
N VAL A 103 -4.96 6.81 -0.32
CA VAL A 103 -6.31 6.38 -0.73
C VAL A 103 -7.03 5.66 0.40
N LEU A 104 -6.37 4.74 1.10
CA LEU A 104 -6.98 3.99 2.21
C LEU A 104 -7.47 4.89 3.35
N PRO A 105 -6.67 5.84 3.87
CA PRO A 105 -7.13 6.75 4.92
C PRO A 105 -8.33 7.61 4.49
N ILE A 106 -8.33 8.09 3.25
CA ILE A 106 -9.45 8.87 2.69
C ILE A 106 -10.71 8.00 2.55
N LEU A 107 -10.58 6.77 2.04
CA LEU A 107 -11.69 5.83 1.93
C LEU A 107 -12.24 5.45 3.30
N TYR A 108 -11.37 5.26 4.29
CA TYR A 108 -11.77 4.97 5.66
C TYR A 108 -12.55 6.14 6.28
N GLN A 109 -12.07 7.38 6.06
CA GLN A 109 -12.77 8.59 6.45
C GLN A 109 -14.14 8.71 5.80
N TRP A 110 -14.25 8.43 4.50
CA TRP A 110 -15.51 8.53 3.78
C TRP A 110 -16.51 7.46 4.23
N ALA A 111 -16.05 6.24 4.48
CA ALA A 111 -16.88 5.14 4.95
C ALA A 111 -17.44 5.36 6.37
N HIS A 112 -16.64 5.92 7.29
CA HIS A 112 -17.02 6.08 8.71
C HIS A 112 -17.39 7.53 9.09
N GLY A 113 -17.08 8.52 8.25
CA GLY A 113 -17.38 9.92 8.50
C GLY A 113 -18.88 10.24 8.57
N ALA A 114 -19.72 9.40 7.96
CA ALA A 114 -21.18 9.49 8.06
C ALA A 114 -21.71 9.10 9.46
N GLU A 115 -20.95 8.33 10.25
CA GLU A 115 -21.33 7.94 11.62
C GLU A 115 -20.92 8.99 12.66
N SER A 116 -19.77 9.67 12.48
CA SER A 116 -19.33 10.76 13.38
C SER A 116 -20.29 11.96 13.39
N SER A 117 -21.04 12.21 12.31
CA SER A 117 -22.04 13.29 12.27
C SER A 117 -23.29 13.01 13.12
N LYS A 118 -23.62 11.73 13.38
CA LYS A 118 -24.77 11.36 14.22
C LYS A 118 -24.45 11.49 15.71
N GLN A 119 -23.23 11.11 16.12
CA GLN A 119 -22.88 11.05 17.54
C GLN A 119 -22.68 12.43 18.19
N GLN A 120 -22.27 13.44 17.41
CA GLN A 120 -22.24 14.83 17.87
C GLN A 120 -23.64 15.48 17.94
N SER A 121 -24.63 14.94 17.23
CA SER A 121 -26.01 15.46 17.25
C SER A 121 -26.82 14.92 18.44
N ASP A 122 -26.43 13.78 19.01
CA ASP A 122 -27.08 13.20 20.19
C ASP A 122 -26.55 13.78 21.52
N GLU A 123 -25.47 14.60 21.48
CA GLU A 123 -24.88 15.28 22.64
C GLU A 123 -25.33 16.76 22.80
N ILE A 124 -26.17 17.28 21.90
CA ILE A 124 -26.66 18.68 21.90
C ILE A 124 -28.17 18.75 22.18
#